data_AF-A0A8T0PUH8-F1
#
_entry.id   AF-A0A8T0PUH8-F1
#
_cell.length_a   1.000
_cell.length_b   1.000
_cell.length_c   1.000
_cell.angle_alpha   90.00
_cell.angle_beta   90.00
_cell.angle_gamma   90.00
#
_symmetry.space_group_name_H-M   'P 1'
#
loop_
_entity.id
_entity.type
_entity.pdbx_description
1 polymer ?
#
loop_
_entity_poly.entity_id
_entity_poly.type
_entity_poly.pdbx_seq_one_letter_code
_entity_poly.pdbx_strand_id
1 'polypeptide(L)'
;MRTLWASKLPKARYIYKRTSSSGFYRSFPYLTLLHQDFCPRLRTVLPLSTDLAGTFFESLCQLETVEITWCGDLTEVFPLDIDTKRYVERQLQPVTLDLPKLKRIHLHELPMLLHICELRLSAPNLETVKIRGCWSLRRLPVVGHGGNKVVECDCEKEWWDSLEWEDGSHKRDYKPIHSRYYKKTLLRGTVLR
;
A
#
# COMPACT_ATOMS: atom_id res chain seq x y z
N MET A 1 -16.36 -1.46 -11.78
CA MET A 1 -16.08 -2.48 -10.76
C MET A 1 -15.88 -1.77 -9.42
N ARG A 2 -16.65 -2.12 -8.38
CA ARG A 2 -16.57 -1.45 -7.06
C ARG A 2 -15.73 -2.17 -6.02
N THR A 3 -15.65 -3.49 -6.12
CA THR A 3 -14.88 -4.31 -5.18
C THR A 3 -13.96 -5.21 -5.96
N LEU A 4 -12.68 -5.22 -5.61
CA LEU A 4 -11.69 -6.19 -6.05
C LEU A 4 -11.45 -7.16 -4.91
N TRP A 5 -12.07 -8.33 -5.00
CA TRP A 5 -11.95 -9.40 -4.03
C TRP A 5 -11.21 -10.57 -4.68
N ALA A 6 -10.13 -11.04 -4.06
CA ALA A 6 -9.62 -12.37 -4.35
C ALA A 6 -9.13 -13.02 -3.06
N SER A 7 -9.50 -14.28 -2.86
CA SER A 7 -9.15 -15.02 -1.64
C SER A 7 -8.82 -16.47 -1.96
N LYS A 8 -7.90 -17.07 -1.20
CA LYS A 8 -7.52 -18.49 -1.27
C LYS A 8 -7.04 -18.92 -2.65
N LEU A 9 -6.14 -18.14 -3.25
CA LEU A 9 -5.50 -18.46 -4.54
C LEU A 9 -4.03 -18.84 -4.34
N PRO A 10 -3.71 -20.05 -3.83
CA PRO A 10 -2.36 -20.43 -3.43
C PRO A 10 -1.34 -20.52 -4.57
N LYS A 11 -1.81 -20.62 -5.82
CA LYS A 11 -0.97 -20.69 -7.02
C LYS A 11 -0.92 -19.38 -7.81
N ALA A 12 -1.82 -18.43 -7.55
CA ALA A 12 -1.87 -17.18 -8.29
C ALA A 12 -0.67 -16.31 -7.95
N ARG A 13 0.07 -15.88 -8.97
CA ARG A 13 1.18 -14.94 -8.82
C ARG A 13 0.78 -13.49 -9.04
N TYR A 14 -0.32 -13.29 -9.76
CA TYR A 14 -0.88 -12.00 -10.15
C TYR A 14 -2.40 -12.16 -10.16
N ILE A 15 -3.13 -11.23 -9.55
CA ILE A 15 -4.60 -11.14 -9.74
C ILE A 15 -4.88 -10.53 -11.10
N TYR A 16 -4.05 -9.58 -11.50
CA TYR A 16 -4.14 -8.90 -12.77
C TYR A 16 -2.86 -9.08 -13.58
N LYS A 17 -2.93 -9.84 -14.67
CA LYS A 17 -1.80 -10.03 -15.58
C LYS A 17 -1.89 -9.01 -16.72
N ARG A 18 -0.86 -8.19 -16.91
CA ARG A 18 -0.72 -7.37 -18.12
C ARG A 18 -0.53 -8.31 -19.31
N THR A 19 -1.48 -8.34 -20.23
CA THR A 19 -1.44 -9.22 -21.42
C THR A 19 -0.88 -8.54 -22.67
N SER A 20 -0.71 -7.21 -22.66
CA SER A 20 -0.32 -6.48 -23.87
C SER A 20 0.40 -5.16 -23.56
N SER A 21 1.34 -4.80 -24.43
CA SER A 21 2.03 -3.50 -24.53
C SER A 21 1.17 -2.40 -25.17
N SER A 22 -0.11 -2.65 -25.43
CA SER A 22 -1.02 -1.62 -25.95
C SER A 22 -1.38 -0.65 -24.83
N GLY A 23 -1.14 0.64 -25.08
CA GLY A 23 -1.29 1.78 -24.16
C GLY A 23 -2.71 2.12 -23.74
N PHE A 24 -3.52 1.11 -23.41
CA PHE A 24 -4.79 1.33 -22.73
C PHE A 24 -4.53 1.57 -21.26
N TYR A 25 -4.65 2.83 -20.86
CA TYR A 25 -4.75 3.27 -19.48
C TYR A 25 -5.82 2.47 -18.76
N ARG A 26 -5.44 1.68 -17.76
CA ARG A 26 -6.40 0.94 -16.95
C ARG A 26 -6.67 1.71 -15.68
N SER A 27 -7.79 2.43 -15.70
CA SER A 27 -8.32 3.15 -14.54
C SER A 27 -9.34 2.27 -13.81
N PHE A 28 -9.37 2.35 -12.47
CA PHE A 28 -10.39 1.73 -11.63
C PHE A 28 -11.18 2.80 -10.88
N PRO A 29 -11.87 3.72 -11.60
CA PRO A 29 -12.41 4.95 -11.03
C PRO A 29 -13.57 4.75 -10.07
N TYR A 30 -14.09 3.52 -9.98
CA TYR A 30 -15.19 3.17 -9.09
C TYR A 30 -14.78 2.17 -8.00
N LEU A 31 -13.52 1.74 -7.94
CA LEU A 31 -13.07 0.78 -6.94
C LEU A 31 -13.10 1.44 -5.56
N THR A 32 -13.87 0.86 -4.64
CA THR A 32 -14.02 1.32 -3.25
C THR A 32 -13.36 0.38 -2.25
N LEU A 33 -13.31 -0.92 -2.54
CA LEU A 33 -12.73 -1.94 -1.66
C LEU A 33 -11.76 -2.83 -2.44
N LEU A 34 -10.53 -2.90 -1.96
CA LEU A 34 -9.53 -3.89 -2.37
C LEU A 34 -9.34 -4.87 -1.22
N HIS A 35 -9.80 -6.10 -1.39
CA HIS A 35 -9.69 -7.18 -0.41
C HIS A 35 -8.91 -8.36 -1.01
N GLN A 36 -7.81 -8.76 -0.37
CA GLN A 36 -6.97 -9.88 -0.77
C GLN A 36 -6.63 -10.75 0.44
N ASP A 37 -6.85 -12.06 0.35
CA ASP A 37 -6.65 -12.94 1.51
C ASP A 37 -6.14 -14.33 1.13
N PHE A 38 -5.18 -14.88 1.88
CA PHE A 38 -4.58 -16.20 1.64
C PHE A 38 -4.13 -16.44 0.19
N CYS A 39 -3.37 -15.49 -0.36
CA CYS A 39 -2.73 -15.60 -1.67
C CYS A 39 -1.19 -15.58 -1.51
N PRO A 40 -0.57 -16.63 -0.94
CA PRO A 40 0.82 -16.60 -0.50
C PRO A 40 1.85 -16.38 -1.62
N ARG A 41 1.52 -16.72 -2.87
CA ARG A 41 2.41 -16.54 -4.03
C ARG A 41 2.17 -15.25 -4.82
N LEU A 42 1.21 -14.43 -4.37
CA LEU A 42 0.83 -13.20 -5.05
C LEU A 42 1.93 -12.17 -4.86
N ARG A 43 2.51 -11.68 -5.96
CA ARG A 43 3.59 -10.67 -5.90
C ARG A 43 3.08 -9.24 -5.99
N THR A 44 2.03 -9.05 -6.78
CA THR A 44 1.40 -7.74 -7.00
C THR A 44 -0.11 -7.84 -7.14
N VAL A 45 -0.84 -6.78 -6.78
CA VAL A 45 -2.31 -6.77 -6.83
C VAL A 45 -2.83 -6.07 -8.08
N LEU A 46 -2.66 -4.75 -8.17
CA LEU A 46 -3.35 -3.91 -9.13
C LEU A 46 -2.38 -2.90 -9.77
N PRO A 47 -1.96 -3.09 -11.02
CA PRO A 47 -1.05 -2.16 -11.67
C PRO A 47 -1.68 -0.79 -11.88
N LEU A 48 -0.89 0.25 -11.66
CA LEU A 48 -1.26 1.64 -11.93
C LEU A 48 -0.62 2.13 -13.22
N SER A 49 -1.41 2.90 -13.96
CA SER A 49 -1.02 3.59 -15.19
C SER A 49 -1.34 5.07 -15.06
N THR A 50 -0.43 5.94 -15.47
CA THR A 50 -0.71 7.37 -15.72
C THR A 50 -1.34 7.56 -17.08
N ASP A 51 -2.20 8.55 -17.26
CA ASP A 51 -2.69 8.96 -18.58
C ASP A 51 -1.65 9.71 -19.43
N LEU A 52 -2.02 10.13 -20.65
CA LEU A 52 -1.14 10.91 -21.55
C LEU A 52 -0.68 12.24 -20.94
N ALA A 53 -1.42 12.78 -19.96
CA ALA A 53 -1.08 14.00 -19.24
C ALA A 53 -0.14 13.72 -18.06
N GLY A 54 0.25 12.47 -17.82
CA GLY A 54 1.12 12.08 -16.71
C GLY A 54 0.40 12.09 -15.37
N THR A 55 -0.93 12.06 -15.38
CA THR A 55 -1.74 12.14 -14.18
C THR A 55 -2.28 10.79 -13.76
N PHE A 56 -2.39 10.58 -12.44
CA PHE A 56 -3.01 9.40 -11.84
C PHE A 56 -4.52 9.58 -11.65
N PHE A 57 -5.09 10.68 -12.17
CA PHE A 57 -6.26 11.39 -11.61
C PHE A 57 -7.56 10.61 -11.48
N GLU A 58 -7.62 9.37 -11.94
CA GLU A 58 -8.86 8.59 -11.87
C GLU A 58 -8.69 7.16 -11.40
N SER A 59 -7.46 6.63 -11.27
CA SER A 59 -7.30 5.18 -11.14
C SER A 59 -7.84 4.62 -9.83
N LEU A 60 -7.87 5.42 -8.74
CA LEU A 60 -8.28 4.98 -7.40
C LEU A 60 -9.00 6.05 -6.56
N CYS A 61 -9.58 7.07 -7.19
CA CYS A 61 -10.18 8.22 -6.47
C CYS A 61 -11.38 7.86 -5.58
N GLN A 62 -11.97 6.68 -5.79
CA GLN A 62 -13.08 6.17 -4.97
C GLN A 62 -12.63 5.12 -3.94
N LEU A 63 -11.34 4.78 -3.86
CA LEU A 63 -10.86 3.72 -2.98
C LEU A 63 -11.01 4.15 -1.53
N GLU A 64 -11.79 3.39 -0.77
CA GLU A 64 -12.10 3.67 0.63
C GLU A 64 -11.37 2.71 1.58
N THR A 65 -11.10 1.49 1.14
CA THR A 65 -10.53 0.44 2.00
C THR A 65 -9.57 -0.45 1.23
N VAL A 66 -8.39 -0.64 1.83
CA VAL A 66 -7.40 -1.65 1.43
C VAL A 66 -7.29 -2.65 2.57
N GLU A 67 -7.58 -3.92 2.28
CA GLU A 67 -7.44 -5.03 3.21
C GLU A 67 -6.69 -6.16 2.53
N ILE A 68 -5.50 -6.48 3.03
CA ILE A 68 -4.66 -7.53 2.47
C ILE A 68 -4.06 -8.37 3.60
N THR A 69 -4.34 -9.66 3.58
CA THR A 69 -3.96 -10.58 4.67
C THR A 69 -3.33 -11.86 4.12
N TRP A 70 -2.26 -12.34 4.76
CA TRP A 70 -1.65 -13.64 4.47
C TRP A 70 -1.17 -13.84 3.02
N CYS A 71 -0.63 -12.77 2.42
CA CYS A 71 0.00 -12.80 1.10
C CYS A 71 1.52 -12.68 1.24
N GLY A 72 2.19 -13.80 1.56
CA GLY A 72 3.61 -13.85 1.94
C GLY A 72 4.60 -13.26 0.94
N ASP A 73 4.43 -13.56 -0.36
CA ASP A 73 5.31 -13.10 -1.45
C ASP A 73 4.95 -11.70 -1.97
N LEU A 74 3.97 -11.01 -1.38
CA LEU A 74 3.50 -9.72 -1.87
C LEU A 74 4.55 -8.64 -1.61
N THR A 75 5.08 -8.03 -2.67
CA THR A 75 6.10 -6.99 -2.57
C THR A 75 5.53 -5.59 -2.72
N GLU A 76 4.50 -5.44 -3.55
CA GLU A 76 3.85 -4.16 -3.87
C GLU A 76 2.35 -4.35 -4.10
N VAL A 77 1.52 -3.46 -3.54
CA VAL A 77 0.06 -3.49 -3.79
C VAL A 77 -0.24 -2.92 -5.18
N PHE A 78 0.31 -1.74 -5.45
CA PHE A 78 0.09 -0.97 -6.65
C PHE A 78 1.39 -0.79 -7.46
N PRO A 79 1.81 -1.80 -8.24
CA PRO A 79 3.01 -1.65 -9.06
C PRO A 79 2.77 -0.65 -10.19
N LEU A 80 3.76 0.17 -10.49
CA LEU A 80 3.72 1.08 -11.63
C LEU A 80 4.05 0.33 -12.91
N ASP A 81 3.35 0.66 -13.99
CA ASP A 81 3.74 0.18 -15.31
C ASP A 81 5.02 0.86 -15.84
N ILE A 82 5.63 0.26 -16.86
CA ILE A 82 6.91 0.72 -17.43
C ILE A 82 6.84 2.18 -17.89
N ASP A 83 5.75 2.59 -18.51
CA ASP A 83 5.60 3.94 -19.08
C ASP A 83 5.46 4.97 -17.96
N THR A 84 4.71 4.61 -16.91
CA THR A 84 4.56 5.38 -15.68
C THR A 84 5.88 5.52 -14.95
N LYS A 85 6.66 4.44 -14.82
CA LYS A 85 8.01 4.49 -14.22
C LYS A 85 8.91 5.46 -14.98
N ARG A 86 8.95 5.38 -16.31
CA ARG A 86 9.72 6.30 -17.16
C ARG A 86 9.27 7.75 -17.04
N TYR A 87 7.96 7.98 -16.88
CA TYR A 87 7.42 9.32 -16.65
C TYR A 87 7.89 9.89 -15.30
N VAL A 88 7.77 9.10 -14.23
CA VAL A 88 8.14 9.46 -12.86
C VAL A 88 9.65 9.75 -12.76
N GLU A 89 10.49 8.93 -13.39
CA GLU A 89 11.95 9.13 -13.45
C GLU A 89 12.37 10.44 -14.13
N ARG A 90 11.52 10.99 -15.02
CA ARG A 90 11.77 12.27 -15.70
C ARG A 90 11.30 13.47 -14.90
N GLN A 91 10.53 13.28 -13.83
CA GLN A 91 10.05 14.39 -13.02
C GLN A 91 11.14 14.94 -12.12
N LEU A 92 11.26 16.26 -12.08
CA LEU A 92 12.18 16.97 -11.17
C LEU A 92 11.73 16.92 -9.71
N GLN A 93 10.46 16.63 -9.47
CA GLN A 93 9.86 16.57 -8.14
C GLN A 93 9.20 15.20 -7.91
N PRO A 94 9.13 14.73 -6.64
CA PRO A 94 8.46 13.49 -6.30
C PRO A 94 7.00 13.51 -6.74
N VAL A 95 6.62 12.47 -7.48
CA VAL A 95 5.25 12.28 -7.94
C VAL A 95 4.41 11.67 -6.83
N THR A 96 3.21 12.23 -6.63
CA THR A 96 2.28 11.81 -5.57
C THR A 96 1.06 11.12 -6.18
N LEU A 97 0.65 10.02 -5.57
CA LEU A 97 -0.62 9.35 -5.82
C LEU A 97 -1.61 9.73 -4.72
N ASP A 98 -2.63 10.49 -5.12
CA ASP A 98 -3.71 10.90 -4.22
C ASP A 98 -4.80 9.83 -4.12
N LEU A 99 -5.15 9.47 -2.89
CA LEU A 99 -6.22 8.55 -2.51
C LEU A 99 -7.23 9.31 -1.63
N PRO A 100 -7.99 10.25 -2.21
CA PRO A 100 -8.76 11.24 -1.46
C PRO A 100 -9.89 10.62 -0.62
N LYS A 101 -10.38 9.42 -0.97
CA LYS A 101 -11.45 8.74 -0.22
C LYS A 101 -10.97 7.61 0.68
N LEU A 102 -9.67 7.34 0.73
CA LEU A 102 -9.14 6.21 1.50
C LEU A 102 -9.30 6.49 2.99
N LYS A 103 -10.03 5.61 3.67
CA LYS A 103 -10.33 5.71 5.11
C LYS A 103 -9.62 4.64 5.93
N ARG A 104 -9.40 3.46 5.35
CA ARG A 104 -8.94 2.27 6.09
C ARG A 104 -7.85 1.51 5.34
N ILE A 105 -6.75 1.23 6.04
CA ILE A 105 -5.70 0.33 5.60
C ILE A 105 -5.56 -0.80 6.62
N HIS A 106 -5.73 -2.04 6.19
CA HIS A 106 -5.49 -3.24 6.99
C HIS A 106 -4.52 -4.15 6.24
N LEU A 107 -3.32 -4.33 6.78
CA LEU A 107 -2.28 -5.18 6.24
C LEU A 107 -1.84 -6.18 7.31
N HIS A 108 -1.91 -7.48 7.01
CA HIS A 108 -1.61 -8.53 7.98
C HIS A 108 -0.76 -9.63 7.35
N GLU A 109 0.38 -9.95 7.97
CA GLU A 109 1.25 -11.07 7.59
C GLU A 109 1.70 -10.97 6.13
N LEU A 110 2.29 -9.82 5.80
CA LEU A 110 2.88 -9.48 4.50
C LEU A 110 4.38 -9.19 4.67
N PRO A 111 5.20 -10.20 5.04
CA PRO A 111 6.58 -9.97 5.44
C PRO A 111 7.46 -9.40 4.32
N MET A 112 7.11 -9.63 3.05
CA MET A 112 7.87 -9.13 1.88
C MET A 112 7.36 -7.79 1.34
N LEU A 113 6.30 -7.21 1.91
CA LEU A 113 5.71 -5.97 1.40
C LEU A 113 6.67 -4.81 1.65
N LEU A 114 7.25 -4.26 0.58
CA LEU A 114 8.19 -3.14 0.64
C LEU A 114 7.44 -1.81 0.68
N HIS A 115 6.48 -1.65 -0.23
CA HIS A 115 5.71 -0.43 -0.41
C HIS A 115 4.27 -0.74 -0.79
N ILE A 116 3.33 0.11 -0.37
CA ILE A 116 1.96 0.07 -0.92
C ILE A 116 2.00 0.53 -2.39
N CYS A 117 2.75 1.59 -2.68
CA CYS A 117 3.08 2.10 -4.01
C CYS A 117 4.50 2.67 -3.96
N GLU A 118 5.25 2.61 -5.07
CA GLU A 118 6.59 3.23 -5.16
C GLU A 118 6.53 4.76 -4.99
N LEU A 119 5.42 5.37 -5.43
CA LEU A 119 5.14 6.80 -5.34
C LEU A 119 4.89 7.27 -3.91
N ARG A 120 5.00 8.58 -3.71
CA ARG A 120 4.49 9.21 -2.50
C ARG A 120 2.97 9.02 -2.45
N LEU A 121 2.44 8.56 -1.33
CA LEU A 121 1.01 8.37 -1.14
C LEU A 121 0.44 9.54 -0.33
N SER A 122 -0.69 10.07 -0.77
CA SER A 122 -1.45 11.10 -0.08
C SER A 122 -2.86 10.58 0.19
N ALA A 123 -3.25 10.48 1.46
CA ALA A 123 -4.54 9.94 1.89
C ALA A 123 -5.18 10.89 2.92
N PRO A 124 -5.74 12.02 2.48
CA PRO A 124 -6.16 13.09 3.38
C PRO A 124 -7.30 12.71 4.34
N ASN A 125 -8.11 11.73 3.98
CA ASN A 125 -9.26 11.26 4.78
C ASN A 125 -9.01 9.93 5.49
N LEU A 126 -7.74 9.53 5.63
CA LEU A 126 -7.38 8.29 6.31
C LEU A 126 -7.80 8.36 7.79
N GLU A 127 -8.43 7.30 8.29
CA GLU A 127 -8.98 7.27 9.64
C GLU A 127 -8.30 6.20 10.50
N THR A 128 -8.05 5.02 9.92
CA THR A 128 -7.47 3.89 10.65
C THR A 128 -6.44 3.14 9.81
N VAL A 129 -5.37 2.74 10.47
CA VAL A 129 -4.32 1.87 9.94
C VAL A 129 -4.15 0.70 10.91
N LYS A 130 -4.15 -0.52 10.37
CA LYS A 130 -3.83 -1.74 11.10
C LYS A 130 -2.76 -2.48 10.33
N ILE A 131 -1.55 -2.57 10.89
CA ILE A 131 -0.41 -3.20 10.23
C ILE A 131 0.19 -4.20 11.19
N ARG A 132 0.23 -5.47 10.81
CA ARG A 132 0.87 -6.54 11.58
C ARG A 132 1.65 -7.51 10.68
N GLY A 133 2.81 -7.98 11.14
CA GLY A 133 3.64 -8.91 10.39
C GLY A 133 4.18 -8.37 9.06
N CYS A 134 4.18 -7.04 8.86
CA CYS A 134 4.62 -6.37 7.62
C CYS A 134 6.01 -5.74 7.80
N TRP A 135 6.99 -6.54 8.20
CA TRP A 135 8.29 -6.07 8.69
C TRP A 135 9.17 -5.36 7.66
N SER A 136 8.88 -5.50 6.36
CA SER A 136 9.61 -4.84 5.28
C SER A 136 9.02 -3.49 4.87
N LEU A 137 7.80 -3.18 5.31
CA LEU A 137 7.12 -1.94 4.96
C LEU A 137 7.71 -0.79 5.78
N ARG A 138 8.23 0.23 5.10
CA ARG A 138 8.93 1.37 5.75
C ARG A 138 8.19 2.69 5.68
N ARG A 139 7.17 2.84 4.82
CA ARG A 139 6.51 4.12 4.54
C ARG A 139 4.99 4.02 4.70
N LEU A 140 4.40 5.09 5.23
CA LEU A 140 2.96 5.30 5.31
C LEU A 140 2.53 6.47 4.42
N PRO A 141 1.24 6.56 4.03
CA PRO A 141 0.71 7.71 3.32
C PRO A 141 0.82 8.99 4.14
N VAL A 142 1.12 10.11 3.49
CA VAL A 142 0.94 11.43 4.07
C VAL A 142 -0.56 11.68 4.22
N VAL A 143 -0.97 12.15 5.38
CA VAL A 143 -2.38 12.45 5.67
C VAL A 143 -2.57 13.96 5.75
N GLY A 144 -3.79 14.40 5.50
CA GLY A 144 -4.10 15.82 5.41
C GLY A 144 -4.25 16.40 6.81
N HIS A 145 -3.74 17.61 7.02
CA HIS A 145 -3.85 18.35 8.29
C HIS A 145 -5.26 18.93 8.56
N GLY A 146 -6.30 18.32 7.99
CA GLY A 146 -7.69 18.79 8.04
C GLY A 146 -8.33 18.52 9.40
N GLY A 147 -8.02 19.37 10.39
CA GLY A 147 -8.54 19.30 11.76
C GLY A 147 -7.67 18.44 12.67
N ASN A 148 -7.90 18.53 13.99
CA ASN A 148 -7.18 17.79 15.05
C ASN A 148 -7.31 16.25 14.98
N LYS A 149 -7.60 15.67 13.81
CA LYS A 149 -7.86 14.26 13.62
C LYS A 149 -6.53 13.54 13.39
N VAL A 150 -6.10 12.81 14.41
CA VAL A 150 -4.92 11.94 14.36
C VAL A 150 -5.34 10.54 13.92
N VAL A 151 -4.60 9.92 13.01
CA VAL A 151 -4.88 8.58 12.49
C VAL A 151 -4.43 7.52 13.48
N GLU A 152 -5.36 6.65 13.89
CA GLU A 152 -5.02 5.53 14.79
C GLU A 152 -4.30 4.43 14.01
N CYS A 153 -3.11 4.04 14.48
CA CYS A 153 -2.28 3.01 13.86
C CYS A 153 -2.05 1.84 14.82
N ASP A 154 -2.86 0.78 14.69
CA ASP A 154 -2.63 -0.48 15.41
C ASP A 154 -1.46 -1.25 14.78
N CYS A 155 -0.33 -1.29 15.48
CA CYS A 155 0.92 -1.79 14.92
C CYS A 155 1.92 -2.31 15.97
N GLU A 156 2.88 -3.12 15.52
CA GLU A 156 4.01 -3.52 16.37
C GLU A 156 4.97 -2.36 16.62
N LYS A 157 5.48 -2.28 17.86
CA LYS A 157 6.40 -1.21 18.27
C LYS A 157 7.68 -1.19 17.44
N GLU A 158 8.29 -2.36 17.22
CA GLU A 158 9.54 -2.46 16.46
C GLU A 158 9.38 -2.04 15.00
N TRP A 159 8.24 -2.37 14.39
CA TRP A 159 7.91 -1.90 13.05
C TRP A 159 7.74 -0.38 13.03
N TRP A 160 6.98 0.16 13.98
CA TRP A 160 6.75 1.59 14.11
C TRP A 160 8.05 2.39 14.28
N ASP A 161 8.97 1.88 15.08
CA ASP A 161 10.29 2.49 15.31
C ASP A 161 11.20 2.41 14.06
N SER A 162 10.90 1.52 13.12
CA SER A 162 11.63 1.36 11.84
C SER A 162 11.07 2.19 10.68
N LEU A 163 9.95 2.91 10.89
CA LEU A 163 9.31 3.70 9.85
C LEU A 163 10.16 4.90 9.43
N GLU A 164 10.21 5.12 8.11
CA GLU A 164 10.78 6.28 7.46
C GLU A 164 9.69 7.34 7.30
N TRP A 165 9.89 8.48 7.95
CA TRP A 165 8.98 9.61 7.93
C TRP A 165 9.55 10.72 7.05
N GLU A 166 8.69 11.40 6.29
CA GLU A 166 9.12 12.51 5.43
C GLU A 166 9.59 13.73 6.24
N ASP A 167 8.86 14.04 7.30
CA ASP A 167 9.18 15.11 8.23
C ASP A 167 8.55 14.84 9.62
N GLY A 168 8.80 15.76 10.55
CA GLY A 168 8.27 15.66 11.92
C GLY A 168 6.75 15.83 12.02
N SER A 169 6.11 16.51 11.07
CA SER A 169 4.64 16.65 11.00
C SER A 169 3.99 15.33 10.62
N HIS A 170 4.51 14.65 9.59
CA HIS A 170 4.00 13.38 9.10
C HIS A 170 3.90 12.35 10.22
N LYS A 171 4.90 12.25 11.11
CA LYS A 171 4.84 11.35 12.26
C LYS A 171 3.78 11.73 13.29
N ARG A 172 3.53 13.03 13.51
CA ARG A 172 2.56 13.53 14.50
C ARG A 172 1.12 13.31 14.08
N ASP A 173 0.87 13.18 12.78
CA ASP A 173 -0.46 12.90 12.26
C ASP A 173 -0.94 11.47 12.55
N TYR A 174 -0.06 10.61 13.09
CA TYR A 174 -0.37 9.25 13.47
C TYR A 174 -0.21 9.01 14.98
N LYS A 175 -1.13 8.24 15.55
CA LYS A 175 -1.10 7.77 16.94
C LYS A 175 -0.93 6.25 16.95
N PRO A 176 0.23 5.74 17.37
CA PRO A 176 0.43 4.30 17.46
C PRO A 176 -0.36 3.69 18.62
N ILE A 177 -0.97 2.54 18.37
CA ILE A 177 -1.60 1.67 19.35
C ILE A 177 -0.85 0.35 19.30
N HIS A 178 0.00 0.11 20.29
CA HIS A 178 0.75 -1.13 20.37
C HIS A 178 -0.03 -2.18 21.16
N SER A 179 -0.38 -3.30 20.52
CA SER A 179 -0.94 -4.42 21.26
C SER A 179 0.08 -5.00 22.24
N ARG A 180 -0.38 -5.32 23.45
CA ARG A 180 0.43 -5.97 24.50
C ARG A 180 1.02 -7.32 24.08
N TYR A 181 0.44 -7.95 23.04
CA TYR A 181 0.81 -9.28 22.56
C TYR A 181 1.48 -9.25 21.17
N TYR A 182 2.15 -8.15 20.80
CA TYR A 182 2.97 -8.21 19.60
C TYR A 182 4.12 -9.18 19.84
N LYS A 183 4.26 -10.20 19.00
CA LYS A 183 5.38 -11.13 19.06
C LYS A 183 6.66 -10.28 18.90
N LYS A 184 7.45 -10.13 19.96
CA LYS A 184 8.88 -9.85 19.83
C LYS A 184 9.40 -10.99 18.97
N THR A 185 9.64 -10.77 17.69
CA THR A 185 10.22 -11.79 16.83
C THR A 185 11.66 -11.99 17.27
N LEU A 186 11.85 -12.89 18.24
CA LEU A 186 13.09 -13.62 18.47
C LEU A 186 13.35 -14.55 17.28
N LEU A 187 13.49 -14.00 16.07
CA LEU A 187 14.05 -14.69 14.93
C LEU A 187 14.84 -13.69 14.06
N ARG A 188 15.87 -13.08 14.67
CA ARG A 188 17.18 -13.00 13.99
C ARG A 188 17.80 -14.40 14.00
N GLY A 189 17.12 -15.36 13.37
CA GLY A 189 17.68 -16.66 13.05
C GLY A 189 18.59 -16.45 11.84
N THR A 190 19.87 -16.48 12.10
CA THR A 190 20.95 -16.53 11.12
C THR A 190 20.61 -17.48 9.96
N VAL A 191 20.98 -17.05 8.76
CA VAL A 191 21.17 -17.91 7.59
C VAL A 191 21.91 -19.17 8.04
N LEU A 192 21.30 -20.33 7.88
CA LEU A 192 22.05 -21.57 7.76
C LEU A 192 22.12 -21.92 6.28
N ARG A 193 23.37 -22.06 5.86
CA ARG A 193 23.90 -22.33 4.52
C ARG A 193 23.27 -23.55 3.86
#